data_AF-A0AA42BMG4-F1
#
_entry.id   AF-A0AA42BMG4-F1
#
_cell.length_a   1.000
_cell.length_b   1.000
_cell.length_c   1.000
_cell.angle_alpha   90.00
_cell.angle_beta   90.00
_cell.angle_gamma   90.00
#
_symmetry.space_group_name_H-M   'P 1'
#
loop_
_entity.id
_entity.type
_entity.pdbx_description
1 polymer ?
#
loop_
_entity_poly.entity_id
_entity_poly.type
_entity_poly.pdbx_seq_one_letter_code
_entity_poly.pdbx_strand_id
1 'polypeptide(L)'
;IARRLAKLANAPFIKVEATKFTEVGYVGKEVESIIRDLADIAVKMTKEREMEKVRFRAEEAAEERILDILIPPPENAWGEKERTEDRGTRQSFRKKLREGTLDDKEIEIDVSQQQIGVEI
;
A
#
# COMPACT_ATOMS: atom_id res chain seq x y z
N ILE A 1 -24.80 17.74 -8.26
CA ILE A 1 -24.97 16.76 -9.38
C ILE A 1 -23.60 16.31 -9.92
N ALA A 2 -22.71 17.22 -10.32
CA ALA A 2 -21.38 16.91 -10.87
C ALA A 2 -20.56 15.87 -10.06
N ARG A 3 -20.44 16.03 -8.73
CA ARG A 3 -19.74 15.05 -7.87
C ARG A 3 -20.31 13.62 -7.99
N ARG A 4 -21.62 13.47 -8.12
CA ARG A 4 -22.27 12.16 -8.24
C ARG A 4 -22.00 11.54 -9.60
N LEU A 5 -22.01 12.34 -10.67
CA LEU A 5 -21.65 11.89 -12.02
C LEU A 5 -20.20 11.40 -12.09
N ALA A 6 -19.26 12.14 -11.51
CA ALA A 6 -17.86 11.73 -11.47
C ALA A 6 -17.66 10.40 -10.73
N LYS A 7 -18.33 10.21 -9.58
CA LYS A 7 -18.32 8.92 -8.87
C LYS A 7 -18.90 7.78 -9.72
N LEU A 8 -20.01 8.03 -10.41
CA LEU A 8 -20.65 7.01 -11.27
C LEU A 8 -19.73 6.60 -12.44
N ALA A 9 -19.01 7.56 -13.02
CA ALA A 9 -18.07 7.32 -14.10
C ALA A 9 -16.67 6.86 -13.64
N ASN A 10 -16.45 6.70 -12.32
CA ASN A 10 -15.12 6.48 -11.74
C ASN A 10 -14.05 7.48 -12.26
N ALA A 11 -14.42 8.75 -12.32
CA ALA A 11 -13.58 9.82 -12.84
C ALA A 11 -13.05 10.73 -11.71
N PRO A 12 -11.81 11.25 -11.83
CA PRO A 12 -11.29 12.24 -10.90
C PRO A 12 -12.12 13.53 -10.99
N PHE A 13 -12.31 14.20 -9.84
CA PHE A 13 -13.17 15.38 -9.76
C PHE A 13 -12.65 16.39 -8.74
N ILE A 14 -12.65 17.66 -9.14
CA ILE A 14 -12.30 18.80 -8.28
C ILE A 14 -13.38 19.88 -8.36
N LYS A 15 -13.65 20.54 -7.23
CA LYS A 15 -14.50 21.74 -7.17
C LYS A 15 -13.62 22.94 -6.87
N VAL A 16 -13.70 23.97 -7.71
CA VAL A 16 -12.93 25.22 -7.55
C VAL A 16 -13.85 26.42 -7.66
N GLU A 17 -13.50 27.51 -6.98
CA GLU A 17 -14.23 28.79 -7.01
C GLU A 17 -13.52 29.74 -7.98
N ALA A 18 -14.25 30.33 -8.93
CA ALA A 18 -13.67 31.16 -9.98
C ALA A 18 -13.05 32.47 -9.44
N THR A 19 -13.62 33.01 -8.35
CA THR A 19 -13.13 34.24 -7.71
C THR A 19 -11.72 34.10 -7.13
N LYS A 20 -11.26 32.86 -6.89
CA LYS A 20 -9.88 32.56 -6.44
C LYS A 20 -8.81 32.93 -7.47
N PHE A 21 -9.20 33.17 -8.73
CA PHE A 21 -8.27 33.51 -9.81
C PHE A 21 -8.49 34.93 -10.35
N THR A 22 -9.41 35.71 -9.78
CA THR A 22 -9.76 37.04 -10.28
C THR A 22 -9.36 38.19 -9.35
N GLU A 23 -8.93 37.90 -8.11
CA GLU A 23 -8.59 38.94 -7.12
C GLU A 23 -7.07 39.00 -6.82
N VAL A 24 -6.50 40.14 -7.23
CA VAL A 24 -5.25 40.79 -6.76
C VAL A 24 -3.89 40.15 -7.12
N GLY A 25 -3.16 40.87 -7.97
CA GLY A 25 -1.76 41.26 -7.75
C GLY A 25 -0.72 40.18 -7.46
N TYR A 26 0.15 39.95 -8.45
CA TYR A 26 1.51 39.42 -8.35
C TYR A 26 1.69 38.31 -7.27
N VAL A 27 1.62 37.05 -7.72
CA VAL A 27 1.84 35.80 -6.95
C VAL A 27 0.59 35.21 -6.26
N GLY A 28 -0.51 35.03 -7.00
CA GLY A 28 -1.62 34.13 -6.63
C GLY A 28 -1.45 32.72 -7.23
N LYS A 29 -2.17 31.72 -6.69
CA LYS A 29 -2.20 30.34 -7.25
C LYS A 29 -2.60 30.38 -8.73
N GLU A 30 -1.77 29.80 -9.59
CA GLU A 30 -1.99 29.73 -11.04
C GLU A 30 -3.24 28.92 -11.38
N VAL A 31 -3.97 29.30 -12.44
CA VAL A 31 -5.10 28.51 -12.99
C VAL A 31 -4.67 27.07 -13.31
N GLU A 32 -3.40 26.87 -13.66
CA GLU A 32 -2.79 25.55 -13.86
C GLU A 32 -2.86 24.65 -12.61
N SER A 33 -2.96 25.22 -11.40
CA SER A 33 -3.10 24.43 -10.18
C SER A 33 -4.37 23.59 -10.17
N ILE A 34 -5.44 24.01 -10.87
CA ILE A 34 -6.67 23.22 -11.00
C ILE A 34 -6.37 21.86 -11.65
N ILE A 35 -5.52 21.86 -12.68
CA ILE A 35 -5.14 20.65 -13.40
C ILE A 35 -4.16 19.82 -12.58
N ARG A 36 -3.20 20.44 -11.89
CA ARG A 36 -2.29 19.75 -10.96
C ARG A 36 -3.06 19.03 -9.85
N ASP A 37 -3.96 19.74 -9.16
CA ASP A 37 -4.78 19.18 -8.09
C ASP A 37 -5.69 18.03 -8.62
N LEU A 38 -6.23 18.17 -9.83
CA LEU A 38 -7.04 17.12 -10.46
C LEU A 38 -6.19 15.89 -10.81
N ALA A 39 -4.96 16.09 -11.30
CA ALA A 39 -4.02 15.02 -11.59
C ALA A 39 -3.62 14.27 -10.31
N ASP A 40 -3.36 14.97 -9.22
CA ASP A 40 -3.04 14.35 -7.92
C ASP A 40 -4.20 13.49 -7.40
N ILE A 41 -5.43 13.97 -7.54
CA ILE A 41 -6.63 13.18 -7.23
C ILE A 41 -6.70 11.93 -8.12
N ALA A 42 -6.39 12.04 -9.41
CA ALA A 42 -6.39 10.92 -10.34
C ALA A 42 -5.32 9.86 -9.99
N VAL A 43 -4.11 10.32 -9.63
CA VAL A 43 -3.00 9.45 -9.19
C VAL A 43 -3.39 8.73 -7.91
N LYS A 44 -3.92 9.45 -6.91
CA LYS A 44 -4.37 8.85 -5.65
C LYS A 44 -5.45 7.79 -5.89
N MET A 45 -6.49 8.13 -6.66
CA MET A 45 -7.59 7.23 -6.98
C MET A 45 -7.10 5.98 -7.73
N THR A 46 -6.15 6.14 -8.65
CA THR A 46 -5.53 5.03 -9.38
C THR A 46 -4.71 4.14 -8.47
N LYS A 47 -3.90 4.76 -7.59
CA LYS A 47 -3.09 4.04 -6.60
C LYS A 47 -3.97 3.20 -5.68
N GLU A 48 -5.05 3.76 -5.14
CA GLU A 48 -6.01 3.03 -4.29
C GLU A 48 -6.62 1.83 -5.03
N ARG A 49 -7.01 2.02 -6.30
CA ARG A 49 -7.57 0.94 -7.12
C ARG A 49 -6.56 -0.17 -7.42
N GLU A 50 -5.32 0.18 -7.74
CA GLU A 50 -4.27 -0.82 -8.00
C GLU A 50 -3.83 -1.52 -6.71
N MET A 51 -3.77 -0.80 -5.58
CA MET A 51 -3.50 -1.38 -4.26
C MET A 51 -4.56 -2.43 -3.89
N GLU A 52 -5.84 -2.14 -4.11
CA GLU A 52 -6.91 -3.10 -3.83
C GLU A 52 -6.79 -4.37 -4.70
N LYS A 53 -6.38 -4.25 -5.97
CA LYS A 53 -6.17 -5.41 -6.85
C LYS A 53 -5.06 -6.33 -6.37
N VAL A 54 -3.99 -5.78 -5.80
CA VAL A 54 -2.83 -6.57 -5.33
C VAL A 54 -2.94 -6.95 -3.87
N ARG A 55 -3.95 -6.45 -3.15
CA ARG A 55 -4.13 -6.63 -1.71
C ARG A 55 -4.00 -8.08 -1.28
N PHE A 56 -4.75 -8.99 -1.90
CA PHE A 56 -4.70 -10.41 -1.56
C PHE A 56 -3.28 -11.01 -1.72
N ARG A 57 -2.59 -10.70 -2.82
CA ARG A 57 -1.23 -11.19 -3.06
C ARG A 57 -0.23 -10.59 -2.09
N ALA A 58 -0.42 -9.33 -1.71
CA ALA A 58 0.40 -8.65 -0.73
C ALA A 58 0.20 -9.24 0.68
N GLU A 59 -1.04 -9.54 1.06
CA GLU A 59 -1.39 -10.23 2.30
C GLU A 59 -0.75 -11.63 2.33
N GLU A 60 -0.88 -12.44 1.28
CA GLU A 60 -0.22 -13.75 1.20
C GLU A 60 1.31 -13.64 1.30
N ALA A 61 1.94 -12.69 0.60
CA ALA A 61 3.37 -12.50 0.66
C ALA A 61 3.84 -12.06 2.06
N ALA A 62 3.06 -11.22 2.74
CA ALA A 62 3.33 -10.82 4.11
C ALA A 62 3.20 -11.99 5.09
N GLU A 63 2.15 -12.82 4.94
CA GLU A 63 1.98 -14.05 5.72
C GLU A 63 3.18 -15.00 5.53
N GLU A 64 3.59 -15.25 4.29
CA GLU A 64 4.73 -16.13 4.01
C GLU A 64 6.02 -15.62 4.67
N ARG A 65 6.26 -14.30 4.62
CA ARG A 65 7.43 -13.70 5.26
C ARG A 65 7.43 -13.88 6.78
N ILE A 66 6.26 -13.76 7.42
CA ILE A 66 6.11 -14.02 8.85
C ILE A 66 6.35 -15.51 9.15
N LEU A 67 5.78 -16.41 8.34
CA LEU A 67 5.95 -17.85 8.50
C LEU A 67 7.40 -18.30 8.33
N ASP A 68 8.18 -17.66 7.46
CA ASP A 68 9.60 -17.95 7.27
C ASP A 68 10.45 -17.63 8.51
N ILE A 69 10.01 -16.66 9.33
CA ILE A 69 10.65 -16.31 10.60
C ILE A 69 10.20 -17.27 11.71
N LEU A 70 8.92 -17.62 11.74
CA LEU A 70 8.36 -18.51 12.75
C LEU A 70 8.75 -19.98 12.57
N ILE A 71 8.94 -20.42 11.32
CA ILE A 71 9.30 -21.77 10.93
C ILE A 71 10.43 -21.67 9.91
N PRO A 72 11.67 -21.40 10.35
CA PRO A 72 12.80 -21.34 9.46
C PRO A 72 13.00 -22.72 8.81
N PRO A 73 13.33 -22.77 7.50
CA PRO A 73 13.68 -24.03 6.85
C PRO A 73 14.92 -24.64 7.52
N PRO A 74 15.05 -25.98 7.53
CA PRO A 74 16.24 -26.63 8.07
C PRO A 74 17.49 -26.15 7.32
N GLU A 75 18.52 -25.77 8.08
CA GLU A 75 19.83 -25.41 7.55
C GLU A 75 20.74 -26.64 7.55
N ASN A 76 21.41 -26.89 6.43
CA ASN A 76 22.43 -27.94 6.37
C ASN A 76 23.70 -27.48 7.12
N ALA A 77 24.66 -28.40 7.31
CA ALA A 77 25.90 -28.11 8.03
C ALA A 77 26.77 -26.97 7.43
N TRP A 78 26.46 -26.53 6.21
CA TRP A 78 27.11 -25.43 5.51
C TRP A 78 26.32 -24.12 5.56
N GLY A 79 25.21 -24.08 6.31
CA GLY A 79 24.34 -22.91 6.45
C GLY A 79 23.45 -22.66 5.23
N GLU A 80 23.34 -23.61 4.29
CA GLU A 80 22.38 -23.52 3.21
C GLU A 80 21.01 -23.98 3.70
N LYS A 81 20.02 -23.11 3.52
CA LYS A 81 18.61 -23.38 3.82
C LYS A 81 18.08 -24.39 2.82
N GLU A 82 17.87 -25.62 3.25
CA GLU A 82 17.26 -26.65 2.42
C GLU A 82 15.75 -26.41 2.44
N ARG A 83 15.15 -26.18 1.26
CA ARG A 83 13.69 -26.00 1.11
C ARG A 83 12.99 -27.34 1.28
N THR A 84 13.07 -27.91 2.47
CA THR A 84 12.22 -29.02 2.86
C THR A 84 10.86 -28.40 3.19
N GLU A 85 9.93 -28.49 2.25
CA GLU A 85 8.57 -27.99 2.46
C GLU A 85 7.88 -28.86 3.52
N ASP A 86 7.99 -28.51 4.80
CA ASP A 86 7.13 -29.07 5.84
C ASP A 86 5.72 -28.47 5.70
N ARG A 87 5.02 -28.92 4.64
CA ARG A 87 3.72 -28.38 4.19
C ARG A 87 2.67 -28.45 5.29
N GLY A 88 2.71 -29.48 6.12
CA GLY A 88 1.76 -29.70 7.21
C GLY A 88 1.90 -28.67 8.32
N THR A 89 3.13 -28.47 8.83
CA THR A 89 3.40 -27.50 9.89
C THR A 89 3.14 -26.08 9.41
N ARG A 90 3.60 -25.71 8.20
CA ARG A 90 3.35 -24.37 7.63
C ARG A 90 1.85 -24.07 7.46
N GLN A 91 1.06 -25.02 6.95
CA GLN A 91 -0.38 -24.80 6.78
C GLN A 91 -1.11 -24.59 8.12
N SER A 92 -0.71 -25.33 9.16
CA SER A 92 -1.28 -25.17 10.51
C SER A 92 -0.96 -23.80 11.14
N PHE A 93 0.26 -23.29 10.95
CA PHE A 93 0.65 -21.97 11.45
C PHE A 93 0.01 -20.84 10.65
N ARG A 94 -0.17 -21.00 9.33
CA ARG A 94 -0.93 -20.03 8.52
C ARG A 94 -2.35 -19.87 9.04
N LYS A 95 -3.00 -20.98 9.38
CA LYS A 95 -4.34 -20.95 10.00
C LYS A 95 -4.33 -20.20 11.34
N LYS A 96 -3.38 -20.52 12.21
CA LYS A 96 -3.21 -19.85 13.52
C LYS A 96 -2.96 -18.35 13.41
N LEU A 97 -2.18 -17.92 12.40
CA LEU A 97 -1.92 -16.50 12.11
C LEU A 97 -3.20 -15.79 11.69
N ARG A 98 -4.00 -16.38 10.79
CA ARG A 98 -5.30 -15.83 10.37
C ARG A 98 -6.35 -15.80 11.47
N GLU A 99 -6.26 -16.70 12.45
CA GLU A 99 -7.12 -16.76 13.62
C GLU A 99 -6.69 -15.79 14.74
N GLY A 100 -5.59 -15.05 14.57
CA GLY A 100 -5.09 -14.06 15.54
C GLY A 100 -4.41 -14.68 16.78
N THR A 101 -4.17 -15.99 16.78
CA THR A 101 -3.62 -16.70 17.95
C THR A 101 -2.12 -16.46 18.19
N LEU A 102 -1.45 -15.78 17.24
CA LEU A 102 -0.02 -15.50 17.27
C LEU A 102 0.27 -13.99 17.41
N ASP A 103 -0.76 -13.16 17.59
CA ASP A 103 -0.63 -11.69 17.56
C ASP A 103 0.20 -11.14 18.73
N ASP A 104 0.22 -11.86 19.86
CA ASP A 104 1.00 -11.49 21.05
C ASP A 104 2.48 -11.90 20.97
N LYS A 105 2.92 -12.56 19.88
CA LYS A 105 4.31 -13.00 19.74
C LYS A 105 5.16 -11.92 19.08
N GLU A 106 6.27 -11.60 19.73
CA GLU A 106 7.28 -10.70 19.16
C GLU A 106 8.12 -11.43 18.11
N ILE A 107 8.31 -10.79 16.95
CA ILE A 107 9.17 -11.24 15.86
C ILE A 107 10.02 -10.09 15.35
N GLU A 108 11.20 -10.40 14.83
CA GLU A 108 12.10 -9.42 14.22
C GLU A 108 11.98 -9.50 12.69
N ILE A 109 11.76 -8.36 12.02
CA ILE A 109 11.59 -8.26 10.57
C ILE A 109 12.48 -7.15 9.97
N ASP A 110 13.19 -7.49 8.89
CA ASP A 110 13.98 -6.51 8.14
C ASP A 110 13.12 -5.68 7.18
N VAL A 111 12.56 -4.56 7.64
CA VAL A 111 11.82 -3.68 6.73
C VAL A 111 12.76 -2.78 5.94
N SER A 112 12.51 -2.62 4.64
CA SER A 112 13.21 -1.60 3.86
C SER A 112 12.85 -0.22 4.41
N GLN A 113 13.84 0.56 4.83
CA GLN A 113 13.59 1.93 5.26
C GLN A 113 13.04 2.74 4.09
N GLN A 114 11.88 3.36 4.31
CA GLN A 114 11.31 4.28 3.35
C GLN A 114 12.21 5.54 3.34
N GLN A 115 12.92 5.79 2.24
CA GLN A 115 13.54 7.11 2.04
C GLN A 115 12.40 8.11 1.97
N ILE A 116 12.17 8.82 3.09
CA ILE A 116 11.28 9.96 3.12
C ILE A 116 11.93 11.00 2.20
N GLY A 117 11.40 11.14 0.99
CA GLY A 117 11.80 12.19 0.07
C GLY A 117 11.54 13.52 0.77
N VAL A 118 12.60 14.22 1.13
CA VAL A 118 12.50 15.64 1.44
C VAL A 118 12.15 16.31 0.10
N GLU A 119 10.89 16.68 -0.07
CA GLU A 119 10.50 17.63 -1.11
C GLU A 119 11.28 18.92 -0.85
N ILE A 120 12.24 19.23 -1.73
CA ILE A 120 12.89 20.55 -1.83
C ILE A 120 12.04 21.40 -2.77
#